data_AF-A0A0N0ZT83-F1
#
_entry.id   AF-A0A0N0ZT83-F1
#
_cell.length_a   1.000
_cell.length_b   1.000
_cell.length_c   1.000
_cell.angle_alpha   90.00
_cell.angle_beta   90.00
_cell.angle_gamma   90.00
#
_symmetry.space_group_name_H-M   'P 1'
#
loop_
_entity.id
_entity.type
_entity.pdbx_description
1 polymer ?
#
loop_
_entity_poly.entity_id
_entity_poly.type
_entity_poly.pdbx_seq_one_letter_code
_entity_poly.pdbx_strand_id
1 'polypeptide(L)'
;METIMNLKAPINNTWRDFFKKYTKSEDVAKVSVECGIGYHTLHNIKICNGNIANEKNKKALDALAKLAIENAKKTIETAEVDIRQMEDSIMKIIDNN
;
A
#
# COMPACT_ATOMS: atom_id res chain seq x y z
N MET A 1 10.21 -23.14 22.56
CA MET A 1 10.26 -23.86 21.27
C MET A 1 9.71 -22.89 20.23
N GLU A 2 10.57 -22.17 19.51
CA GLU A 2 10.11 -21.26 18.46
C GLU A 2 9.55 -22.09 17.30
N THR A 3 8.28 -21.88 17.01
CA THR A 3 7.61 -22.50 15.87
C THR A 3 8.26 -21.94 14.61
N ILE A 4 8.99 -22.78 13.88
CA ILE A 4 9.54 -22.41 12.57
C ILE A 4 8.34 -22.20 11.64
N MET A 5 7.87 -20.96 11.51
CA MET A 5 6.88 -20.61 10.48
C MET A 5 7.48 -20.99 9.13
N ASN A 6 6.78 -21.81 8.37
CA ASN A 6 7.16 -22.08 6.99
C ASN A 6 6.83 -20.83 6.17
N LEU A 7 7.72 -19.83 6.17
CA LEU A 7 7.49 -18.51 5.58
C LEU A 7 7.33 -18.55 4.04
N LYS A 8 7.57 -19.71 3.41
CA LYS A 8 7.51 -19.90 1.94
C LYS A 8 6.09 -19.86 1.35
N ALA A 9 5.21 -19.02 1.88
CA ALA A 9 3.92 -18.73 1.32
C ALA A 9 3.95 -17.39 0.56
N PRO A 10 3.22 -17.27 -0.57
CA PRO A 10 2.91 -15.97 -1.15
C PRO A 10 1.87 -15.26 -0.27
N ILE A 11 1.75 -13.94 -0.45
CA ILE A 11 0.60 -13.20 0.10
C ILE A 11 -0.69 -13.62 -0.61
N ASN A 12 -1.84 -13.39 0.04
CA ASN A 12 -3.13 -13.64 -0.59
C ASN A 12 -3.55 -12.51 -1.56
N ASN A 13 -4.60 -12.76 -2.34
CA ASN A 13 -5.11 -11.80 -3.32
C ASN A 13 -5.57 -10.47 -2.69
N THR A 14 -6.11 -10.50 -1.47
CA THR A 14 -6.54 -9.28 -0.76
C THR A 14 -5.37 -8.33 -0.55
N TRP A 15 -4.21 -8.84 -0.12
CA TRP A 15 -3.01 -8.03 0.05
C TRP A 15 -2.50 -7.48 -1.28
N ARG A 16 -2.43 -8.34 -2.31
CA ARG A 16 -2.03 -7.92 -3.65
C ARG A 16 -2.89 -6.79 -4.19
N ASP A 17 -4.21 -6.94 -4.10
CA ASP A 17 -5.15 -5.98 -4.65
C ASP A 17 -5.10 -4.66 -3.87
N PHE A 18 -4.92 -4.74 -2.54
CA PHE A 18 -4.68 -3.55 -1.71
C PHE A 18 -3.39 -2.82 -2.09
N PHE A 19 -2.28 -3.55 -2.22
CA PHE A 19 -1.02 -2.97 -2.66
C PHE A 19 -1.09 -2.38 -4.07
N LYS A 20 -1.79 -3.04 -5.00
CA LYS A 20 -2.01 -2.53 -6.36
C LYS A 20 -2.71 -1.18 -6.33
N LYS A 21 -3.68 -1.00 -5.42
CA LYS A 21 -4.47 0.22 -5.31
C LYS A 21 -3.75 1.35 -4.59
N TYR A 22 -2.98 1.04 -3.55
CA TYR A 22 -2.48 2.05 -2.60
C TYR A 22 -0.95 2.12 -2.47
N THR A 23 -0.19 1.50 -3.37
CA THR A 23 1.26 1.69 -3.44
C THR A 23 1.72 2.00 -4.85
N LYS A 24 2.72 2.86 -4.97
CA LYS A 24 3.41 3.21 -6.21
C LYS A 24 4.78 2.54 -6.28
N SER A 25 5.47 2.71 -7.41
CA SER A 25 6.81 2.14 -7.60
C SER A 25 7.83 2.75 -6.63
N GLU A 26 7.66 4.02 -6.29
CA GLU A 26 8.50 4.77 -5.35
C GLU A 26 8.37 4.22 -3.93
N ASP A 27 7.18 3.81 -3.51
CA ASP A 27 6.94 3.19 -2.19
C ASP A 27 7.72 1.88 -2.05
N VAL A 28 7.68 1.05 -3.10
CA VAL A 28 8.43 -0.22 -3.15
C VAL A 28 9.94 0.04 -3.13
N ALA A 29 10.41 1.05 -3.87
CA ALA A 29 11.82 1.43 -3.88
C ALA A 29 12.28 1.94 -2.50
N LYS A 30 11.50 2.80 -1.86
CA LYS A 30 11.77 3.32 -0.52
C LYS A 30 11.91 2.19 0.49
N VAL A 31 10.91 1.32 0.58
CA VAL A 31 10.91 0.18 1.53
C VAL A 31 12.03 -0.81 1.22
N SER A 32 12.32 -1.03 -0.07
CA SER A 32 13.44 -1.87 -0.52
C SER A 32 14.77 -1.37 0.04
N VAL A 33 15.03 -0.06 -0.02
CA VAL A 33 16.24 0.55 0.55
C VAL A 33 16.23 0.46 2.08
N GLU A 34 15.15 0.87 2.73
CA GLU A 34 15.03 0.90 4.21
C GLU A 34 15.20 -0.48 4.84
N CYS A 35 14.68 -1.53 4.20
CA CYS A 35 14.76 -2.89 4.70
C CYS A 35 15.96 -3.66 4.14
N GLY A 36 16.74 -3.07 3.22
CA GLY A 36 17.89 -3.70 2.57
C GLY A 36 17.54 -4.94 1.75
N ILE A 37 16.37 -4.97 1.12
CA ILE A 37 15.95 -6.08 0.24
C ILE A 37 15.96 -5.63 -1.22
N GLY A 38 16.16 -6.55 -2.15
CA GLY A 38 16.10 -6.22 -3.58
C GLY A 38 14.72 -5.74 -4.00
N TYR A 39 14.67 -4.69 -4.82
CA TYR A 39 13.43 -4.12 -5.35
C TYR A 39 12.54 -5.18 -6.00
N HIS A 40 13.12 -5.98 -6.91
CA HIS A 40 12.40 -7.05 -7.61
C HIS A 40 11.88 -8.12 -6.67
N THR A 41 12.61 -8.43 -5.59
CA THR A 41 12.14 -9.37 -4.58
C THR A 41 10.89 -8.85 -3.89
N LEU A 42 10.89 -7.60 -3.42
CA LEU A 42 9.72 -7.00 -2.79
C LEU A 42 8.55 -6.89 -3.79
N HIS A 43 8.84 -6.45 -5.01
CA HIS A 43 7.84 -6.34 -6.07
C HIS A 43 7.18 -7.68 -6.37
N ASN A 44 7.95 -8.75 -6.52
CA ASN A 44 7.41 -10.09 -6.81
C ASN A 44 6.52 -10.59 -5.67
N ILE A 45 6.91 -10.38 -4.41
CA ILE A 45 6.07 -10.73 -3.26
C ILE A 45 4.77 -9.92 -3.29
N LYS A 46 4.87 -8.60 -3.50
CA LYS A 46 3.73 -7.66 -3.59
C LYS A 46 2.70 -8.10 -4.64
N ILE A 47 3.13 -8.71 -5.75
CA ILE A 47 2.23 -9.13 -6.83
C ILE A 47 1.80 -10.61 -6.74
N CYS A 48 2.02 -11.29 -5.60
CA CYS A 48 1.82 -12.74 -5.41
C CYS A 48 2.70 -13.64 -6.29
N ASN A 49 3.74 -13.11 -6.94
CA ASN A 49 4.67 -13.88 -7.78
C ASN A 49 5.93 -14.33 -7.01
N GLY A 50 5.97 -14.10 -5.70
CA GLY A 50 7.10 -14.45 -4.84
C GLY A 50 6.64 -14.82 -3.43
N ASN A 51 7.42 -15.67 -2.78
CA ASN A 51 7.16 -16.12 -1.42
C ASN A 51 7.83 -15.20 -0.40
N ILE A 52 7.29 -15.15 0.82
CA ILE A 52 7.91 -14.50 1.97
C ILE A 52 9.07 -15.37 2.48
N ALA A 53 10.12 -15.58 1.69
CA ALA A 53 11.11 -16.63 1.97
C ALA A 53 11.91 -16.48 3.29
N ASN A 54 11.91 -15.32 3.95
CA ASN A 54 12.67 -15.06 5.17
C ASN A 54 12.07 -13.89 5.99
N GLU A 55 12.56 -13.68 7.21
CA GLU A 55 12.12 -12.60 8.10
C GLU A 55 12.37 -11.19 7.53
N LYS A 56 13.39 -11.03 6.68
CA LYS A 56 13.68 -9.74 6.01
C LYS A 56 12.58 -9.39 5.01
N ASN A 57 12.12 -10.38 4.24
CA ASN A 57 10.99 -10.25 3.32
C ASN A 57 9.71 -9.90 4.10
N LYS A 58 9.47 -10.58 5.23
CA LYS A 58 8.32 -10.33 6.10
C LYS A 58 8.33 -8.89 6.63
N LYS A 59 9.47 -8.45 7.18
CA LYS A 59 9.64 -7.08 7.70
C LYS A 59 9.41 -6.02 6.63
N ALA A 60 9.93 -6.24 5.43
CA ALA A 60 9.73 -5.33 4.31
C ALA A 60 8.27 -5.30 3.84
N LEU A 61 7.60 -6.45 3.81
CA LEU A 61 6.19 -6.54 3.47
C LEU A 61 5.31 -5.81 4.50
N ASP A 62 5.61 -5.95 5.78
CA ASP A 62 4.92 -5.24 6.87
C ASP A 62 5.12 -3.72 6.76
N ALA A 63 6.33 -3.28 6.44
CA ALA A 63 6.62 -1.86 6.21
C ALA A 63 5.85 -1.31 5.00
N LEU A 64 5.82 -2.07 3.89
CA LEU A 64 5.05 -1.71 2.71
C LEU A 64 3.54 -1.67 3.01
N ALA A 65 3.03 -2.57 3.85
CA ALA A 65 1.63 -2.58 4.27
C ALA A 65 1.24 -1.34 5.06
N LYS A 66 2.09 -0.90 6.00
CA LYS A 66 1.88 0.35 6.75
C LYS A 66 1.81 1.56 5.81
N LEU A 67 2.76 1.65 4.88
CA LEU A 67 2.80 2.72 3.88
C LEU A 67 1.56 2.70 2.96
N ALA A 68 1.12 1.51 2.54
CA ALA A 68 -0.10 1.35 1.76
C ALA A 68 -1.35 1.84 2.53
N ILE A 69 -1.43 1.58 3.83
CA ILE A 69 -2.51 2.07 4.68
C ILE A 69 -2.47 3.60 4.80
N GLU A 70 -1.30 4.19 4.98
CA GLU A 70 -1.12 5.65 5.01
C GLU A 70 -1.57 6.29 3.69
N ASN A 71 -1.17 5.72 2.55
CA ASN A 71 -1.59 6.16 1.23
C ASN A 71 -3.12 6.05 1.03
N ALA A 72 -3.73 4.96 1.52
CA ALA A 72 -5.17 4.79 1.48
C ALA A 72 -5.91 5.87 2.30
N LYS A 73 -5.43 6.17 3.51
CA LYS A 73 -5.99 7.24 4.35
C LYS A 73 -5.87 8.61 3.68
N LYS A 74 -4.71 8.92 3.11
CA LYS A 74 -4.51 10.18 2.38
C LYS A 74 -5.43 10.32 1.16
N THR A 75 -5.71 9.20 0.48
CA THR A 75 -6.66 9.17 -0.64
C THR A 75 -8.08 9.48 -0.17
N ILE A 76 -8.50 8.93 0.97
CA ILE A 76 -9.81 9.23 1.57
C ILE A 76 -9.90 10.71 1.92
N GLU A 77 -8.91 11.24 2.63
CA GLU A 77 -8.86 12.66 3.02
C GLU A 77 -8.92 13.59 1.81
N THR A 78 -8.17 13.29 0.75
CA THR A 78 -8.19 14.08 -0.49
C THR A 78 -9.56 14.02 -1.15
N ALA A 79 -10.16 12.84 -1.24
CA ALA A 79 -11.49 12.68 -1.83
C ALA A 79 -12.57 13.44 -1.03
N GLU A 80 -12.50 13.46 0.30
CA GLU A 80 -13.41 14.25 1.14
C GLU A 80 -13.27 15.76 0.87
N VAL A 81 -12.03 16.25 0.70
CA VAL A 81 -11.78 17.65 0.34
C VAL A 81 -12.36 17.97 -1.03
N ASP A 82 -12.11 17.13 -2.03
CA ASP A 82 -12.60 17.31 -3.40
C ASP A 82 -14.15 17.34 -3.44
N ILE A 83 -14.80 16.47 -2.67
CA ILE A 83 -16.27 16.43 -2.53
C ILE A 83 -16.78 17.76 -1.95
N ARG A 84 -16.21 18.24 -0.84
CA ARG A 84 -16.62 19.51 -0.22
C ARG A 84 -16.45 20.69 -1.17
N GLN A 85 -15.34 20.74 -1.90
CA GLN A 85 -15.10 21.80 -2.88
C GLN A 85 -16.16 21.79 -3.99
N MET A 86 -16.60 20.61 -4.43
CA MET A 86 -17.69 20.49 -5.40
C MET A 86 -19.04 20.92 -4.81
N GLU A 87 -19.37 20.48 -3.59
CA GLU A 87 -20.60 20.88 -2.90
C GLU A 87 -20.67 22.41 -2.72
N ASP A 88 -19.58 23.04 -2.27
CA ASP A 88 -19.46 24.50 -2.15
C ASP A 88 -19.63 25.21 -3.50
N SER A 89 -19.06 24.64 -4.56
CA SER A 89 -19.21 25.18 -5.92
C SER A 89 -20.66 25.12 -6.41
N ILE A 90 -21.39 24.05 -6.09
CA ILE A 90 -22.81 23.91 -6.44
C ILE A 90 -23.65 24.94 -5.66
N MET A 91 -23.45 25.08 -4.35
CA MET A 91 -24.20 26.03 -3.53
C MET A 91 -24.06 27.47 -4.03
N LYS A 92 -22.84 27.89 -4.41
CA LYS A 92 -22.60 29.22 -4.99
C LYS A 92 -23.35 29.47 -6.30
N ILE A 93 -23.67 28.44 -7.08
CA ILE A 93 -24.47 28.60 -8.29
C ILE A 93 -25.95 28.83 -7.94
N ILE A 94 -26.43 28.14 -6.91
CA ILE A 94 -27.82 28.25 -6.45
C ILE A 94 -28.07 29.63 -5.82
N ASP A 95 -27.17 30.12 -4.98
CA ASP A 95 -27.35 31.41 -4.27
C ASP A 95 -27.23 32.66 -5.17
N ASN A 96 -26.71 32.50 -6.39
CA ASN A 96 -26.57 33.58 -7.38
C ASN A 96 -27.72 33.62 -8.41
N ASN A 97 -28.76 32.80 -8.24
CA ASN A 97 -30.02 32.81 -9.00
C ASN A 97 -31.20 33.20 -8.11
#